data_AF-A0A1D7XYM3-F1
#
_entry.id   AF-A0A1D7XYM3-F1
#
_cell.length_a   1.000
_cell.length_b   1.000
_cell.length_c   1.000
_cell.angle_alpha   90.00
_cell.angle_beta   90.00
_cell.angle_gamma   90.00
#
_symmetry.space_group_name_H-M   'P 1'
#
loop_
_entity.id
_entity.type
_entity.pdbx_description
1 polymer ?
#
loop_
_entity_poly.entity_id
_entity_poly.type
_entity_poly.pdbx_seq_one_letter_code
_entity_poly.pdbx_strand_id
1 'polypeptide(L)'
;MVREIIFFETHFIEFYQKQNAKVKGKIQYVFELLKQVDRVPEKFLKHLTGSNGLYEIRIDYQSNIYRIFCCFDQGKLVVLFNGFQKKT
;
A
#
# COMPACT_ATOMS: atom_id res chain seq x y z
N MET A 1 -7.76 -15.56 -7.68
CA MET A 1 -6.46 -15.42 -8.39
C MET A 1 -5.57 -14.58 -7.48
N VAL A 2 -4.32 -14.96 -7.20
CA VAL A 2 -3.48 -14.24 -6.24
C VAL A 2 -2.84 -13.04 -6.95
N ARG A 3 -3.05 -11.81 -6.46
CA ARG A 3 -2.31 -10.64 -6.97
C ARG A 3 -0.86 -10.68 -6.50
N GLU A 4 0.03 -10.21 -7.34
CA GLU A 4 1.44 -10.07 -7.02
C GLU A 4 1.74 -8.62 -6.58
N ILE A 5 2.62 -8.47 -5.58
CA ILE A 5 3.10 -7.17 -5.12
C ILE A 5 4.59 -7.12 -5.40
N ILE A 6 5.02 -6.13 -6.19
CA ILE A 6 6.44 -5.89 -6.50
C ILE A 6 6.85 -4.54 -5.92
N PHE A 7 8.06 -4.49 -5.38
CA PHE A 7 8.66 -3.27 -4.88
C PHE A 7 9.46 -2.61 -6.01
N PHE A 8 9.14 -1.35 -6.31
CA PHE A 8 9.94 -0.56 -7.24
C PHE A 8 11.14 0.01 -6.49
N GLU A 9 12.33 -0.38 -6.93
CA GLU A 9 13.60 -0.01 -6.30
C GLU A 9 13.57 -0.28 -4.77
N THR A 10 14.15 0.62 -3.97
CA THR A 10 14.26 0.48 -2.51
C THR A 10 13.32 1.41 -1.73
N HIS A 11 12.60 2.32 -2.39
CA HIS A 11 11.85 3.38 -1.72
C HIS A 11 10.85 2.88 -0.68
N PHE A 12 9.99 1.93 -1.05
CA PHE A 12 9.05 1.33 -0.11
C PHE A 12 9.78 0.56 1.00
N ILE A 13 10.84 -0.17 0.65
CA ILE A 13 11.61 -0.98 1.60
C ILE A 13 12.24 -0.08 2.66
N GLU A 14 12.83 1.04 2.27
CA GLU A 14 13.41 2.05 3.17
C GLU A 14 12.36 2.64 4.12
N PHE A 15 11.16 2.97 3.60
CA PHE A 15 10.04 3.40 4.44
C PHE A 15 9.63 2.31 5.43
N TYR A 16 9.45 1.07 4.95
CA TYR A 16 9.00 -0.06 5.73
C TYR A 16 9.98 -0.41 6.85
N GLN A 17 11.29 -0.40 6.57
CA GLN A 17 12.35 -0.71 7.53
C GLN A 17 12.34 0.24 8.73
N LYS A 18 12.02 1.53 8.51
CA LYS A 18 11.91 2.57 9.56
C LYS A 18 10.72 2.37 10.51
N GLN A 19 9.75 1.52 10.17
CA GLN A 19 8.56 1.30 10.98
C GLN A 19 8.81 0.32 12.14
N ASN A 20 8.06 0.51 13.23
CA ASN A 20 8.06 -0.45 14.35
C ASN A 20 7.33 -1.76 13.98
N ALA A 21 7.54 -2.81 14.77
CA ALA A 21 6.98 -4.14 14.50
C ALA A 21 5.46 -4.17 14.35
N LYS A 22 4.72 -3.35 15.12
CA LYS A 22 3.25 -3.32 15.07
C LYS A 22 2.75 -2.69 13.77
N VAL A 23 3.37 -1.59 13.34
CA VAL A 23 3.08 -0.94 12.06
C VAL A 23 3.45 -1.86 10.90
N LYS A 24 4.62 -2.52 10.97
CA LYS A 24 5.04 -3.53 9.98
C LYS A 24 4.02 -4.66 9.83
N GLY A 25 3.50 -5.18 10.95
CA GLY A 25 2.45 -6.20 10.96
C GLY A 25 1.14 -5.69 10.36
N LYS A 26 0.76 -4.43 10.62
CA LYS A 26 -0.43 -3.84 10.00
C LYS A 26 -0.28 -3.66 8.49
N ILE A 27 0.91 -3.27 8.02
CA ILE A 27 1.23 -3.18 6.59
C ILE A 27 1.10 -4.55 5.92
N GLN A 28 1.71 -5.58 6.51
CA GLN A 28 1.61 -6.95 6.01
C GLN A 28 0.17 -7.45 5.95
N TYR A 29 -0.64 -7.20 6.99
CA TYR A 29 -2.06 -7.54 7.00
C TYR A 29 -2.82 -6.92 5.82
N VAL A 30 -2.59 -5.63 5.54
CA VAL A 30 -3.24 -4.95 4.42
C VAL A 30 -2.77 -5.52 3.08
N PHE A 31 -1.48 -5.84 2.93
CA PHE A 31 -0.95 -6.47 1.72
C PHE A 31 -1.57 -7.84 1.47
N GLU A 32 -1.70 -8.68 2.50
CA GLU A 32 -2.36 -9.98 2.35
C GLU A 32 -3.82 -9.84 1.94
N LEU A 33 -4.55 -8.86 2.48
CA LEU A 33 -5.89 -8.55 2.02
C LEU A 33 -5.91 -8.17 0.53
N LEU A 34 -5.00 -7.30 0.09
CA LEU A 34 -4.89 -6.88 -1.31
C LEU A 34 -4.62 -8.06 -2.26
N LYS A 35 -3.86 -9.06 -1.82
CA LYS A 35 -3.55 -10.26 -2.62
C LYS A 35 -4.77 -11.17 -2.80
N GLN A 36 -5.67 -11.21 -1.82
CA GLN A 36 -6.74 -12.20 -1.73
C GLN A 36 -8.08 -11.73 -2.30
N VAL A 37 -8.42 -10.44 -2.20
CA VAL A 37 -9.79 -9.98 -2.51
C VAL A 37 -9.90 -9.32 -3.89
N ASP A 38 -10.71 -9.87 -4.79
CA ASP A 38 -10.84 -9.31 -6.16
C ASP A 38 -11.35 -7.86 -6.18
N ARG A 39 -12.16 -7.44 -5.21
CA ARG A 39 -12.60 -6.05 -5.05
C ARG A 39 -12.14 -5.52 -3.71
N VAL A 40 -11.08 -4.72 -3.72
CA VAL A 40 -10.55 -4.11 -2.50
C VAL A 40 -11.44 -2.94 -2.07
N PRO A 41 -11.90 -2.89 -0.81
CA PRO A 41 -12.64 -1.75 -0.31
C PRO A 41 -11.84 -0.44 -0.33
N GLU A 42 -12.50 0.69 -0.60
CA GLU A 42 -11.86 2.02 -0.67
C GLU A 42 -11.13 2.42 0.64
N LYS A 43 -11.55 1.86 1.78
CA LYS A 43 -10.87 2.05 3.07
C LYS A 43 -9.44 1.52 3.11
N PHE A 44 -9.07 0.59 2.20
CA PHE A 44 -7.73 0.01 2.10
C PHE A 44 -6.99 0.39 0.84
N LEU A 45 -7.70 0.69 -0.25
CA LEU A 45 -7.10 1.06 -1.52
C LEU A 45 -7.98 2.10 -2.22
N LYS A 46 -7.44 3.29 -2.47
CA LYS A 46 -8.17 4.37 -3.13
C LYS A 46 -7.42 4.86 -4.37
N HIS A 47 -8.15 5.11 -5.45
CA HIS A 47 -7.60 5.76 -6.64
C HIS A 47 -7.33 7.25 -6.36
N LEU A 48 -6.17 7.76 -6.78
CA LEU A 48 -5.88 9.19 -6.74
C LEU A 48 -6.58 9.89 -7.91
N THR A 49 -7.60 10.69 -7.61
CA THR A 49 -8.31 11.50 -8.60
C THR A 49 -7.36 12.47 -9.30
N GLY A 50 -7.44 12.58 -10.62
CA GLY A 50 -6.55 13.43 -11.42
C GLY A 50 -5.22 12.79 -11.79
N SER A 51 -5.00 11.51 -11.44
CA SER A 51 -3.88 10.70 -11.92
C SER A 51 -4.36 9.63 -12.91
N ASN A 52 -3.45 9.12 -13.74
CA ASN A 52 -3.73 7.98 -14.61
C ASN A 52 -3.18 6.70 -13.97
N GLY A 53 -4.03 5.98 -13.22
CA GLY A 53 -3.68 4.66 -12.69
C GLY A 53 -2.87 4.64 -11.40
N LEU A 54 -2.79 5.76 -10.65
CA LEU A 54 -2.15 5.82 -9.34
C LEU A 54 -3.17 5.60 -8.23
N TYR A 55 -2.79 4.79 -7.25
CA TYR A 55 -3.58 4.41 -6.10
C TYR A 55 -2.79 4.63 -4.81
N GLU A 56 -3.52 4.82 -3.71
CA GLU A 56 -2.98 4.83 -2.36
C GLU A 56 -3.53 3.62 -1.57
N ILE A 57 -2.61 2.82 -1.04
CA ILE A 57 -2.91 1.84 0.01
C ILE A 57 -3.00 2.59 1.33
N ARG A 58 -4.13 2.41 2.01
CA ARG A 58 -4.50 3.14 3.23
C ARG A 58 -4.31 2.26 4.45
N ILE A 59 -3.47 2.72 5.36
CA ILE A 59 -3.10 1.98 6.57
C ILE A 59 -3.23 2.93 7.75
N ASP A 60 -4.22 2.68 8.60
CA ASP A 60 -4.44 3.44 9.82
C ASP A 60 -4.14 2.54 11.03
N TYR A 61 -3.31 3.04 11.96
CA TYR A 61 -2.88 2.30 13.14
C TYR A 61 -2.58 3.25 14.32
N GLN A 62 -3.27 3.05 15.45
CA GLN A 62 -3.08 3.83 16.70
C GLN A 62 -2.89 5.33 16.45
N SER A 63 -3.91 5.97 15.88
CA SER A 63 -3.94 7.41 15.51
C SER A 63 -2.95 7.85 14.42
N ASN A 64 -2.11 6.96 13.91
CA ASN A 64 -1.19 7.25 12.81
C ASN A 64 -1.80 6.81 11.47
N ILE A 65 -1.56 7.63 10.46
CA ILE A 65 -2.09 7.46 9.11
C ILE A 65 -0.89 7.25 8.18
N TYR A 66 -0.82 6.10 7.55
CA TYR A 66 0.22 5.74 6.58
C TYR A 66 -0.41 5.55 5.20
N ARG A 67 0.28 6.02 4.17
CA ARG A 67 -0.12 5.87 2.78
C ARG A 67 1.04 5.29 2.00
N ILE A 68 0.77 4.25 1.22
CA ILE A 68 1.74 3.64 0.31
C ILE A 68 1.19 3.80 -1.10
N PHE A 69 1.94 4.44 -1.98
CA PHE A 69 1.52 4.62 -3.37
C PHE A 69 1.80 3.37 -4.18
N CYS A 70 0.83 3.02 -5.03
CA CYS A 70 0.96 1.93 -5.96
C CYS A 70 0.27 2.20 -7.30
N CYS A 71 0.68 1.51 -8.35
CA CYS A 71 -0.09 1.38 -9.58
C CYS A 71 -0.45 -0.10 -9.82
N PHE A 72 -1.41 -0.31 -10.70
CA PHE A 72 -1.69 -1.64 -11.23
C PHE A 72 -1.02 -1.78 -12.59
N ASP A 73 -0.19 -2.81 -12.73
CA ASP A 73 0.27 -3.27 -14.03
C ASP A 73 -0.43 -4.59 -14.40
N GLN A 74 -0.92 -4.66 -15.63
CA GLN A 74 -1.69 -5.77 -16.19
C GLN A 74 -2.81 -6.34 -15.28
N GLY A 75 -3.38 -5.50 -14.40
CA GLY A 75 -4.49 -5.84 -13.50
C GLY A 75 -4.16 -6.77 -12.33
N LYS A 76 -2.92 -7.27 -12.22
CA LYS A 76 -2.52 -8.24 -11.17
C LYS A 76 -1.28 -7.84 -10.39
N LEU A 77 -0.54 -6.83 -10.88
CA LEU A 77 0.72 -6.41 -10.33
C LEU A 77 0.57 -5.08 -9.59
N VAL A 78 0.80 -5.06 -8.28
CA VAL A 78 0.83 -3.84 -7.47
C VAL A 78 2.29 -3.39 -7.33
N VAL A 79 2.67 -2.31 -8.03
CA VAL A 79 4.03 -1.75 -7.96
C VAL A 79 4.09 -0.69 -6.87
N LEU A 80 4.89 -0.89 -5.81
CA LEU A 80 5.00 0.06 -4.70
C LEU A 80 6.15 1.04 -4.92
N PHE A 81 5.84 2.35 -4.98
CA PHE A 81 6.84 3.38 -5.27
C PHE A 81 7.31 4.13 -4.03
N ASN A 82 6.45 4.38 -3.06
CA ASN A 82 6.81 5.15 -1.86
C ASN A 82 5.79 4.92 -0.75
N GLY A 83 6.22 5.07 0.50
CA GLY A 83 5.36 5.09 1.66
C GLY A 83 5.67 6.30 2.54
N PHE A 84 4.63 6.93 3.10
CA PHE A 84 4.81 8.01 4.04
C PHE A 84 3.80 7.93 5.18
N GLN A 85 4.21 8.45 6.33
CA GLN A 85 3.33 8.74 7.44
C GLN A 85 2.82 10.18 7.28
N LYS A 86 1.49 10.37 7.27
CA LYS A 86 0.92 11.71 7.37
C LYS A 86 1.37 12.31 8.69
N LYS A 87 2.07 13.44 8.61
CA LYS A 87 2.21 14.32 9.76
C LYS A 87 0.86 15.02 9.91
N THR A 88 0.27 14.91 11.09
CA THR A 88 -0.86 15.76 11.49
C THR A 88 -0.55 17.22 11.24
#